data_AF-A0A7Z9CSQ0-F1
#
_entry.id   AF-A0A7Z9CSQ0-F1
#
_cell.length_a   1.000
_cell.length_b   1.000
_cell.length_c   1.000
_cell.angle_alpha   90.00
_cell.angle_beta   90.00
_cell.angle_gamma   90.00
#
_symmetry.space_group_name_H-M   'P 1'
#
loop_
_entity.id
_entity.type
_entity.pdbx_description
1 polymer ?
#
loop_
_entity_poly.entity_id
_entity_poly.type
_entity_poly.pdbx_seq_one_letter_code
_entity_poly.pdbx_strand_id
1 'polypeptide(L)'
;MNRYSLIYADPPWVFRDKAADGNRGAGFKYPVMNYLDICRLPVWELAADSCLLAMWWVPTQPVEALKVVEAWGFRLMTMKGFTWHKTNKHKGNSAIGMGI
;
A
#
# COMPACT_ATOMS: atom_id res chain seq x y z
N MET A 1 -27.27 -3.09 2.05
CA MET A 1 -26.01 -2.82 1.30
C MET A 1 -25.31 -4.13 1.07
N ASN A 2 -24.88 -4.41 -0.17
CA ASN A 2 -24.08 -5.60 -0.45
C ASN A 2 -22.64 -5.34 0.00
N ARG A 3 -22.10 -6.25 0.82
CA ARG A 3 -20.68 -6.24 1.21
C ARG A 3 -19.85 -6.99 0.14
N TYR A 4 -18.59 -6.64 0.02
CA TYR A 4 -17.69 -7.15 -1.02
C TYR A 4 -16.92 -8.38 -0.54
N SER A 5 -16.78 -9.38 -1.41
CA SER A 5 -15.94 -10.56 -1.17
C SER A 5 -14.47 -10.35 -1.54
N LEU A 6 -14.15 -9.27 -2.26
CA LEU A 6 -12.79 -8.85 -2.59
C LEU A 6 -12.65 -7.34 -2.45
N ILE A 7 -11.64 -6.92 -1.69
CA ILE A 7 -11.23 -5.52 -1.58
C ILE A 7 -9.81 -5.41 -2.14
N TYR A 8 -9.65 -4.60 -3.18
CA TYR A 8 -8.36 -4.25 -3.74
C TYR A 8 -8.01 -2.82 -3.34
N ALA A 9 -6.95 -2.65 -2.56
CA ALA A 9 -6.60 -1.38 -1.94
C ALA A 9 -5.19 -0.92 -2.31
N ASP A 10 -5.06 0.36 -2.66
CA ASP A 10 -3.78 1.06 -2.81
C ASP A 10 -3.77 2.28 -1.87
N PRO A 11 -3.43 2.09 -0.57
CA PRO A 11 -3.45 3.19 0.38
C PRO A 11 -2.44 4.29 0.00
N PRO A 12 -2.77 5.58 0.20
CA PRO A 12 -1.87 6.67 -0.19
C PRO A 12 -0.79 6.89 0.88
N TRP A 13 0.18 5.98 0.92
CA TRP A 13 1.26 5.96 1.92
C TRP A 13 2.06 7.26 1.92
N VAL A 14 2.16 7.92 3.08
CA VAL A 14 3.14 9.00 3.27
C VAL A 14 4.54 8.40 3.34
N PHE A 15 5.42 8.78 2.43
CA PHE A 15 6.82 8.40 2.51
C PHE A 15 7.59 9.40 3.38
N ARG A 16 8.63 8.93 4.09
CA ARG A 16 9.55 9.78 4.85
C ARG A 16 10.62 10.42 3.98
N ASP A 17 10.66 10.08 2.69
CA ASP A 17 11.67 10.63 1.79
C ASP A 17 11.41 12.13 1.60
N LYS A 18 12.36 12.94 2.07
CA LYS A 18 12.41 14.37 1.74
C LYS A 18 12.98 14.57 0.33
N ALA A 19 12.64 13.69 -0.61
CA ALA A 19 13.01 13.81 -2.01
C ALA A 19 12.16 14.92 -2.67
N ALA A 20 12.33 16.14 -2.16
CA ALA A 20 11.86 17.38 -2.78
C ALA A 20 12.67 17.72 -4.03
N ASP A 21 13.80 17.03 -4.24
CA ASP A 21 14.58 17.14 -5.47
C ASP A 21 13.74 16.66 -6.66
N GLY A 22 13.31 17.62 -7.47
CA GLY A 22 12.50 17.39 -8.67
C GLY A 22 11.01 17.06 -8.44
N ASN A 23 10.44 17.31 -7.26
CA ASN A 23 9.01 17.04 -6.96
C ASN A 23 8.57 15.61 -7.33
N ARG A 24 9.43 14.62 -7.06
CA ARG A 24 9.22 13.22 -7.48
C ARG A 24 8.36 12.44 -6.49
N GLY A 25 8.42 12.75 -5.20
CA GLY A 25 7.67 12.04 -4.14
C GLY A 25 6.15 12.01 -4.34
N ALA A 26 5.49 10.97 -3.81
CA ALA A 26 4.04 10.76 -3.92
C ALA A 26 3.21 11.97 -3.46
N GLY A 27 3.62 12.63 -2.37
CA GLY A 27 2.94 13.82 -1.84
C GLY A 27 2.92 15.03 -2.78
N PHE A 28 3.75 15.06 -3.82
CA PHE A 28 3.70 16.09 -4.87
C PHE A 28 2.72 15.76 -6.00
N LYS A 29 2.21 14.52 -6.05
CA LYS A 29 1.30 14.03 -7.11
C LYS A 29 -0.14 13.90 -6.64
N TYR A 30 -0.34 13.51 -5.38
CA TYR A 30 -1.66 13.35 -4.76
C TYR A 30 -1.57 13.50 -3.23
N PRO A 31 -2.69 13.80 -2.54
CA PRO A 31 -2.73 13.82 -1.08
C PRO A 31 -2.36 12.46 -0.48
N VAL A 32 -1.42 12.46 0.47
CA VAL A 32 -0.97 11.26 1.18
C VAL A 32 -1.49 11.24 2.61
N MET A 33 -1.59 10.05 3.19
CA MET A 33 -2.03 9.82 4.57
C MET A 33 -0.93 9.14 5.39
N ASN A 34 -0.87 9.48 6.67
CA ASN A 34 -0.09 8.68 7.62
C ASN A 34 -0.80 7.33 7.86
N TYR A 35 -0.04 6.33 8.29
CA TYR A 35 -0.61 4.99 8.46
C TYR A 35 -1.72 4.94 9.52
N LEU A 36 -1.71 5.82 10.53
CA LEU A 36 -2.76 5.87 11.55
C LEU A 36 -4.08 6.34 10.95
N ASP A 37 -4.06 7.29 10.02
CA ASP A 37 -5.25 7.74 9.31
C ASP A 37 -5.74 6.67 8.32
N ILE A 38 -4.83 5.94 7.68
CA ILE A 38 -5.18 4.78 6.85
C ILE A 38 -5.88 3.69 7.70
N CYS A 39 -5.38 3.39 8.91
CA CYS A 39 -6.02 2.46 9.84
C CYS A 39 -7.46 2.86 10.21
N ARG A 40 -7.79 4.16 10.20
CA ARG A 40 -9.12 4.69 10.56
C ARG A 40 -10.15 4.58 9.45
N LEU A 41 -9.75 4.23 8.22
CA LEU A 41 -10.69 4.03 7.12
C LEU A 41 -11.63 2.85 7.44
N PRO A 42 -12.97 3.02 7.35
CA PRO A 42 -13.94 2.00 7.75
C PRO A 42 -14.10 0.87 6.71
N VAL A 43 -12.99 0.26 6.31
CA VAL A 43 -12.95 -0.82 5.31
C VAL A 43 -13.74 -2.05 5.79
N TRP A 44 -13.83 -2.26 7.11
CA TRP A 44 -14.62 -3.32 7.73
C TRP A 44 -16.12 -3.23 7.40
N GLU A 45 -16.66 -2.04 7.13
CA GLU A 45 -18.08 -1.87 6.77
C GLU A 45 -18.37 -2.37 5.34
N LEU A 46 -17.34 -2.40 4.50
CA LEU A 46 -17.41 -2.84 3.11
C LEU A 46 -17.19 -4.36 2.98
N ALA A 47 -16.52 -4.99 3.94
CA ALA A 47 -16.08 -6.38 3.85
C ALA A 47 -17.21 -7.38 4.17
N ALA A 48 -17.45 -8.34 3.28
CA ALA A 48 -18.29 -9.50 3.58
C ALA A 48 -17.62 -10.41 4.63
N ASP A 49 -18.39 -11.27 5.28
CA ASP A 49 -17.87 -12.18 6.33
C ASP A 49 -16.75 -13.09 5.80
N SER A 50 -16.84 -13.47 4.51
CA SER A 50 -15.76 -14.09 3.74
C SER A 50 -15.26 -13.11 2.68
N CYS A 51 -14.23 -12.35 3.04
CA CYS A 51 -13.64 -11.31 2.19
C CYS A 51 -12.12 -11.48 2.08
N LEU A 52 -11.60 -11.33 0.85
CA LEU A 52 -10.17 -11.25 0.59
C LEU A 52 -9.74 -9.78 0.49
N LEU A 53 -8.70 -9.41 1.23
CA LEU A 53 -8.01 -8.14 1.07
C LEU A 53 -6.74 -8.33 0.24
N ALA A 54 -6.67 -7.67 -0.91
CA ALA A 54 -5.47 -7.53 -1.72
C ALA A 54 -4.99 -6.06 -1.63
N MET A 55 -3.97 -5.82 -0.82
CA MET A 55 -3.49 -4.47 -0.52
C MET A 55 -2.07 -4.24 -1.03
N TRP A 56 -1.86 -3.14 -1.75
CA TRP A 56 -0.51 -2.64 -2.03
C TRP A 56 0.13 -2.07 -0.78
N TRP A 57 1.38 -2.45 -0.56
CA TRP A 57 2.21 -1.91 0.49
C TRP A 57 3.62 -1.65 -0.04
N VAL A 58 4.35 -0.80 0.66
CA VAL A 58 5.66 -0.31 0.22
C VAL A 58 6.76 -0.93 1.08
N PRO A 59 7.88 -1.43 0.50
CA PRO A 59 8.93 -2.13 1.24
C PRO A 59 9.55 -1.36 2.43
N THR A 60 9.43 -0.04 2.44
CA THR A 60 9.93 0.83 3.50
C THR A 60 9.02 0.91 4.74
N GLN A 61 7.79 0.40 4.66
CA GLN A 61 6.77 0.48 5.72
C GLN A 61 6.04 -0.86 5.98
N PRO A 62 6.77 -1.98 6.17
CA PRO A 62 6.14 -3.28 6.39
C PRO A 62 5.34 -3.35 7.70
N VAL A 63 5.82 -2.70 8.76
CA VAL A 63 5.18 -2.74 10.09
C VAL A 63 3.86 -1.95 10.07
N GLU A 64 3.86 -0.81 9.40
CA GLU A 64 2.68 0.02 9.19
C GLU A 64 1.63 -0.73 8.37
N ALA A 65 2.05 -1.43 7.31
CA ALA A 65 1.15 -2.25 6.51
C ALA A 65 0.47 -3.36 7.33
N LEU A 66 1.23 -4.03 8.22
CA LEU A 66 0.67 -5.02 9.15
C LEU A 66 -0.39 -4.41 10.08
N LYS A 67 -0.12 -3.23 10.64
CA LYS A 67 -1.07 -2.51 11.50
C LYS A 67 -2.34 -2.10 10.76
N VAL A 68 -2.24 -1.73 9.48
CA VAL A 68 -3.42 -1.41 8.65
C VAL A 68 -4.28 -2.66 8.43
N VAL A 69 -3.66 -3.78 8.08
CA VAL A 69 -4.37 -5.07 7.89
C VAL A 69 -5.09 -5.49 9.18
N GLU A 70 -4.42 -5.37 10.33
CA GLU A 70 -5.00 -5.66 11.64
C GLU A 70 -6.16 -4.71 11.98
N ALA A 71 -5.98 -3.39 11.79
CA ALA A 71 -7.00 -2.39 12.07
C ALA A 71 -8.26 -2.56 11.21
N TRP A 72 -8.13 -3.05 9.98
CA TRP A 72 -9.26 -3.34 9.10
C TRP A 72 -9.92 -4.69 9.38
N GLY A 73 -9.44 -5.45 10.37
CA GLY A 73 -10.03 -6.73 10.80
C GLY A 73 -9.65 -7.93 9.91
N PHE A 74 -8.60 -7.80 9.10
CA PHE A 74 -8.13 -8.89 8.24
C PHE A 74 -6.99 -9.67 8.89
N ARG A 75 -6.96 -10.98 8.65
CA ARG A 75 -5.81 -11.82 8.99
C ARG A 75 -4.80 -11.80 7.84
N LEU A 76 -3.53 -11.54 8.17
CA LEU A 76 -2.44 -11.69 7.20
C LEU A 76 -2.26 -13.16 6.80
N MET A 77 -2.41 -13.45 5.50
CA MET A 77 -2.06 -14.75 4.92
C MET A 77 -0.66 -14.74 4.30
N THR A 78 -0.32 -13.70 3.54
CA THR A 78 0.99 -13.52 2.93
C THR A 78 1.31 -12.04 2.75
N MET A 79 2.56 -11.66 2.98
CA MET A 79 3.09 -10.32 2.67
C MET A 79 3.47 -10.16 1.19
N LYS A 80 3.71 -11.27 0.48
CA LYS A 80 4.18 -11.28 -0.91
C LYS A 80 3.26 -12.13 -1.77
N GLY A 81 1.99 -11.72 -1.88
CA GLY A 81 1.07 -12.32 -2.86
C GLY A 81 1.53 -12.02 -4.29
N PHE A 82 1.85 -10.75 -4.55
CA PHE A 82 2.45 -10.28 -5.80
C PHE A 82 3.58 -9.28 -5.48
N THR A 83 4.60 -9.22 -6.33
CA THR A 83 5.67 -8.23 -6.22
C THR A 83 5.82 -7.51 -7.56
N TRP A 84 5.65 -6.19 -7.55
CA TRP A 84 5.94 -5.39 -8.73
C TRP A 84 7.45 -5.16 -8.84
N HIS A 85 8.11 -6.03 -9.61
CA HIS A 85 9.54 -5.92 -9.90
C HIS A 85 9.77 -4.97 -11.09
N LYS A 86 10.37 -3.81 -10.82
CA LYS A 86 10.75 -2.84 -11.85
C LYS A 86 12.13 -3.20 -12.41
N THR A 87 12.27 -3.16 -13.73
CA THR A 87 13.54 -3.40 -14.44
C THR A 87 14.00 -2.15 -15.17
N ASN A 88 15.32 -1.97 -15.31
CA ASN A 88 15.89 -0.90 -16.10
C ASN A 88 15.72 -1.20 -17.59
N LYS A 89 14.98 -0.34 -18.30
CA LYS A 89 14.70 -0.49 -19.75
C LYS A 89 15.95 -0.74 -20.60
N HIS A 90 17.09 -0.12 -20.24
CA HIS A 90 18.32 -0.15 -21.03
C HIS A 90 19.28 -1.29 -20.68
N LYS A 91 19.31 -1.72 -19.41
CA LYS A 91 20.28 -2.72 -18.92
C LYS A 91 19.65 -4.08 -18.60
N GLY A 92 18.31 -4.16 -18.55
CA GLY A 92 17.57 -5.39 -18.23
C GLY A 92 17.69 -5.86 -16.77
N ASN A 93 18.54 -5.22 -15.96
CA ASN A 93 18.70 -5.54 -14.56
C ASN A 93 17.64 -4.87 -13.67
N SER A 94 17.51 -5.30 -12.42
CA SER A 94 16.61 -4.69 -11.44
C SER A 94 16.82 -3.17 -11.35
N ALA A 95 15.73 -2.41 -11.48
CA ALA A 95 15.74 -0.99 -11.16
C ALA A 95 15.81 -0.88 -9.62
N ILE A 96 16.98 -0.47 -9.12
CA ILE A 96 17.21 -0.28 -7.69
C ILE A 96 17.07 1.21 -7.40
N GLY A 97 16.04 1.58 -6.65
CA GLY A 97 15.71 2.96 -6.30
C GLY A 97 14.32 3.05 -5.67
N MET A 98 13.92 4.25 -5.23
CA MET A 98 12.62 4.46 -4.53
C MET A 98 11.40 4.42 -5.46
N GLY A 99 11.59 4.12 -6.74
CA GLY A 99 10.49 3.80 -7.65
C GLY A 99 9.56 4.96 -7.98
N ILE A 100 10.09 6.19 -7.97
CA ILE A 100 9.40 7.44 -8.31
C ILE A 100 10.24 8.27 -9.28
#